data_AF-A0A7J4HMP8-F1
#
_entry.id   AF-A0A7J4HMP8-F1
#
_cell.length_a   1.000
_cell.length_b   1.000
_cell.length_c   1.000
_cell.angle_alpha   90.00
_cell.angle_beta   90.00
_cell.angle_gamma   90.00
#
_symmetry.space_group_name_H-M   'P 1'
#
loop_
_entity.id
_entity.type
_entity.pdbx_description
1 polymer ?
#
loop_
_entity_poly.entity_id
_entity_poly.type
_entity_poly.pdbx_seq_one_letter_code
_entity_poly.pdbx_strand_id
1 'polypeptide(L)'
;MNADELVENYNFLKEIGFTNRVIAKQTQLLCEDPETISRNYVQLSEFGMSDSYIVNDKAYLLGKNPENISRNFVQLKEIGFTDFMITMGGDLLGKNPETLGRNIDKLKEFGFRDRDIEKRYYLLRKNPATLGRNIDKLKEIGLGDDYFSRLWDSREFFYGKNFKGKEARKDSIIFEQSQLLMENPETLGRNIDKLKEIGFTNRDIAKQYRLLGWNPETISRNIDKLKGLGVEYSMIAPDAQDSFLWNVMSST
;
A
#
# COMPACT_ATOMS: atom_id res chain seq x y z
N MET A 1 -28.64 -19.58 16.55
CA MET A 1 -27.70 -20.67 16.26
C MET A 1 -28.14 -21.95 16.93
N ASN A 2 -28.98 -22.69 16.23
CA ASN A 2 -29.29 -24.08 16.54
C ASN A 2 -28.34 -25.03 15.78
N ALA A 3 -28.42 -26.33 16.03
CA ALA A 3 -27.55 -27.31 15.40
C ALA A 3 -27.77 -27.43 13.88
N ASP A 4 -28.99 -27.19 13.41
CA ASP A 4 -29.35 -27.29 12.00
C ASP A 4 -28.77 -26.12 11.19
N GLU A 5 -28.84 -24.89 11.72
CA GLU A 5 -28.22 -23.68 11.16
C GLU A 5 -26.69 -23.83 11.06
N LEU A 6 -26.06 -24.47 12.03
CA LEU A 6 -24.61 -24.74 12.00
C LEU A 6 -24.25 -25.73 10.87
N VAL A 7 -25.04 -26.78 10.71
CA VAL A 7 -24.84 -27.78 9.63
C VAL A 7 -25.10 -27.14 8.26
N GLU A 8 -26.13 -26.31 8.15
CA GLU A 8 -26.43 -25.53 6.96
C GLU A 8 -25.26 -24.63 6.57
N ASN A 9 -24.76 -23.81 7.50
CA ASN A 9 -23.59 -22.97 7.28
C ASN A 9 -22.36 -23.78 6.88
N TYR A 10 -22.10 -24.89 7.57
CA TYR A 10 -20.97 -25.76 7.22
C TYR A 10 -21.09 -26.28 5.78
N ASN A 11 -22.27 -26.76 5.39
CA ASN A 11 -22.51 -27.29 4.05
C ASN A 11 -22.43 -26.20 2.97
N PHE A 12 -23.01 -25.03 3.22
CA PHE A 12 -22.94 -23.90 2.30
C PHE A 12 -21.49 -23.43 2.12
N LEU A 13 -20.73 -23.25 3.21
CA LEU A 13 -19.32 -22.88 3.14
C LEU A 13 -18.50 -23.92 2.33
N LYS A 14 -18.79 -25.21 2.52
CA LYS A 14 -18.18 -26.29 1.72
C LYS A 14 -18.53 -26.19 0.24
N GLU A 15 -19.78 -25.89 -0.09
CA GLU A 15 -20.29 -25.77 -1.46
C GLU A 15 -19.60 -24.61 -2.22
N ILE A 16 -19.49 -23.44 -1.59
CA ILE A 16 -18.82 -22.27 -2.18
C ILE A 16 -17.28 -22.38 -2.16
N GLY A 17 -16.73 -23.52 -1.73
CA GLY A 17 -15.32 -23.87 -1.90
C GLY A 17 -14.43 -23.71 -0.65
N PHE A 18 -14.98 -23.47 0.54
CA PHE A 18 -14.17 -23.50 1.76
C PHE A 18 -13.66 -24.91 2.03
N THR A 19 -12.36 -25.02 2.30
CA THR A 19 -11.80 -26.25 2.87
C THR A 19 -12.07 -26.30 4.37
N ASN A 20 -12.10 -27.51 4.97
CA ASN A 20 -12.29 -27.66 6.42
C ASN A 20 -11.26 -26.86 7.21
N ARG A 21 -10.03 -26.70 6.67
CA ARG A 21 -8.98 -25.87 7.25
C ARG A 21 -9.33 -24.37 7.26
N VAL A 22 -9.95 -23.85 6.20
CA VAL A 22 -10.37 -22.45 6.12
C VAL A 22 -11.57 -22.21 7.04
N ILE A 23 -12.55 -23.13 7.06
CA ILE A 23 -13.69 -23.08 7.98
C ILE A 23 -13.21 -23.03 9.43
N ALA A 24 -12.25 -23.87 9.81
CA ALA A 24 -11.66 -23.87 11.14
C ALA A 24 -10.92 -22.57 11.52
N LYS A 25 -10.52 -21.75 10.54
CA LYS A 25 -9.95 -20.41 10.78
C LYS A 25 -11.01 -19.30 10.82
N GLN A 26 -12.20 -19.57 10.28
CA GLN A 26 -13.31 -18.63 10.16
C GLN A 26 -14.53 -19.17 10.93
N THR A 27 -14.30 -19.73 12.13
CA THR A 27 -15.33 -20.42 12.92
C THR A 27 -16.51 -19.52 13.26
N GLN A 28 -16.31 -18.20 13.29
CA GLN A 28 -17.40 -17.25 13.48
C GLN A 28 -18.48 -17.38 12.41
N LEU A 29 -18.13 -17.74 11.16
CA LEU A 29 -19.10 -17.94 10.08
C LEU A 29 -20.01 -19.14 10.34
N LEU A 30 -19.57 -20.15 11.11
CA LEU A 30 -20.46 -21.24 11.50
C LEU A 30 -21.56 -20.78 12.47
N CYS A 31 -21.32 -19.67 13.16
CA CYS A 31 -22.20 -19.07 14.15
C CYS A 31 -22.93 -17.82 13.62
N GLU A 32 -22.80 -17.48 12.33
CA GLU A 32 -23.57 -16.40 11.69
C GLU A 32 -24.91 -16.89 11.15
N ASP A 33 -25.84 -15.98 10.96
CA ASP A 33 -27.11 -16.27 10.30
C ASP A 33 -26.90 -16.80 8.85
N PRO A 34 -27.45 -17.97 8.48
CA PRO A 34 -27.28 -18.54 7.13
C PRO A 34 -27.77 -17.64 6.00
N GLU A 35 -28.83 -16.86 6.22
CA GLU A 35 -29.33 -15.89 5.24
C GLU A 35 -28.31 -14.77 5.01
N THR A 36 -27.68 -14.27 6.07
CA THR A 36 -26.62 -13.26 5.99
C THR A 36 -25.43 -13.77 5.17
N ILE A 37 -24.95 -14.99 5.40
CA ILE A 37 -23.80 -15.55 4.68
C ILE A 37 -24.12 -15.72 3.20
N SER A 38 -25.25 -16.35 2.88
CA SER A 38 -25.67 -16.63 1.51
C SER A 38 -25.93 -15.34 0.72
N ARG A 39 -26.63 -14.37 1.31
CA ARG A 39 -26.89 -13.08 0.68
C ARG A 39 -25.61 -12.28 0.42
N ASN A 40 -24.67 -12.26 1.37
CA ASN A 40 -23.39 -11.60 1.17
C ASN A 40 -22.56 -12.29 0.09
N TYR A 41 -22.57 -13.62 0.04
CA TYR A 41 -21.90 -14.36 -1.03
C TYR A 41 -22.40 -13.94 -2.40
N VAL A 42 -23.73 -13.98 -2.61
CA VAL A 42 -24.37 -13.55 -3.87
C VAL A 42 -24.00 -12.11 -4.23
N GLN A 43 -24.11 -11.18 -3.27
CA GLN A 43 -23.78 -9.77 -3.53
C GLN A 43 -22.32 -9.57 -3.92
N LEU A 44 -21.38 -10.23 -3.23
CA LEU A 44 -19.95 -10.11 -3.55
C LEU A 44 -19.64 -10.69 -4.93
N SER A 45 -20.30 -11.79 -5.31
CA SER A 45 -20.22 -12.36 -6.66
C SER A 45 -20.82 -11.42 -7.72
N GLU A 46 -21.95 -10.77 -7.44
CA GLU A 46 -22.57 -9.75 -8.32
C GLU A 46 -21.68 -8.51 -8.49
N PHE A 47 -20.89 -8.15 -7.49
CA PHE A 47 -19.84 -7.13 -7.59
C PHE A 47 -18.61 -7.59 -8.39
N GLY A 48 -18.62 -8.82 -8.91
CA GLY A 48 -17.57 -9.38 -9.77
C GLY A 48 -16.43 -10.04 -9.03
N MET A 49 -16.53 -10.30 -7.72
CA MET A 49 -15.49 -11.05 -7.00
C MET A 49 -15.57 -12.53 -7.36
N SER A 50 -14.41 -13.15 -7.61
CA SER A 50 -14.35 -14.60 -7.85
C SER A 50 -14.53 -15.38 -6.55
N ASP A 51 -15.11 -16.58 -6.63
CA ASP A 51 -15.30 -17.48 -5.47
C ASP A 51 -13.99 -17.69 -4.72
N SER A 52 -12.90 -17.93 -5.46
CA SER A 52 -11.56 -18.08 -4.88
C SER A 52 -11.11 -16.87 -4.06
N TYR A 53 -11.44 -15.66 -4.50
CA TYR A 53 -11.08 -14.44 -3.79
C TYR A 53 -11.95 -14.22 -2.55
N ILE A 54 -13.25 -14.52 -2.67
CA ILE A 54 -14.18 -14.49 -1.54
C ILE A 54 -13.72 -15.47 -0.44
N VAL A 55 -13.46 -16.72 -0.80
CA VAL A 55 -13.10 -17.79 0.14
C VAL A 55 -11.76 -17.54 0.83
N ASN A 56 -10.72 -17.16 0.08
CA ASN A 56 -9.36 -17.12 0.61
C ASN A 56 -9.00 -15.77 1.24
N ASP A 57 -9.50 -14.66 0.69
CA ASP A 57 -9.03 -13.31 1.03
C ASP A 57 -10.11 -12.41 1.62
N LYS A 58 -11.39 -12.74 1.46
CA LYS A 58 -12.52 -11.89 1.85
C LYS A 58 -13.61 -12.59 2.65
N ALA A 59 -13.32 -13.77 3.20
CA ALA A 59 -14.28 -14.58 3.95
C ALA A 59 -14.97 -13.81 5.08
N TYR A 60 -14.26 -12.87 5.72
CA TYR A 60 -14.82 -12.04 6.79
C TYR A 60 -15.97 -11.11 6.35
N LEU A 61 -16.10 -10.82 5.05
CA LEU A 61 -17.22 -10.04 4.52
C LEU A 61 -18.53 -10.83 4.55
N LEU A 62 -18.48 -12.16 4.54
CA LEU A 62 -19.67 -13.02 4.57
C LEU A 62 -20.46 -12.89 5.87
N GLY A 63 -19.81 -12.53 6.98
CA GLY A 63 -20.46 -12.27 8.28
C GLY A 63 -20.75 -10.79 8.54
N LYS A 64 -20.71 -9.91 7.52
CA LYS A 64 -21.04 -8.49 7.70
C LYS A 64 -22.52 -8.24 7.44
N ASN A 65 -23.04 -7.14 7.95
CA ASN A 65 -24.41 -6.74 7.61
C ASN A 65 -24.52 -6.47 6.08
N PRO A 66 -25.42 -7.14 5.34
CA PRO A 66 -25.52 -7.01 3.88
C PRO A 66 -25.88 -5.61 3.41
N GLU A 67 -26.75 -4.91 4.15
CA GLU A 67 -27.14 -3.53 3.82
C GLU A 67 -25.95 -2.57 3.91
N ASN A 68 -25.04 -2.80 4.86
CA ASN A 68 -23.81 -2.01 4.99
C ASN A 68 -22.85 -2.27 3.82
N ILE A 69 -22.69 -3.53 3.39
CA ILE A 69 -21.85 -3.86 2.21
C ILE A 69 -22.42 -3.18 0.97
N SER A 70 -23.72 -3.32 0.73
CA SER A 70 -24.41 -2.73 -0.42
C SER A 70 -24.31 -1.20 -0.42
N ARG A 71 -24.54 -0.56 0.74
CA ARG A 71 -24.42 0.90 0.88
C ARG A 71 -22.99 1.36 0.65
N ASN A 72 -22.00 0.65 1.20
CA ASN A 72 -20.60 1.00 1.00
C ASN A 72 -20.20 0.84 -0.47
N PHE A 73 -20.68 -0.19 -1.17
CA PHE A 73 -20.46 -0.35 -2.60
C PHE A 73 -20.97 0.85 -3.40
N VAL A 74 -22.20 1.29 -3.15
CA VAL A 74 -22.80 2.47 -3.80
C VAL A 74 -22.02 3.74 -3.48
N GLN A 75 -21.75 3.99 -2.19
CA GLN A 75 -21.00 5.18 -1.77
C GLN A 75 -19.58 5.21 -2.35
N LEU A 76 -18.93 4.05 -2.50
CA LEU A 76 -17.62 3.94 -3.15
C LEU A 76 -17.68 4.37 -4.62
N LYS A 77 -18.72 3.97 -5.35
CA LYS A 77 -18.94 4.44 -6.72
C LYS A 77 -19.19 5.94 -6.79
N GLU A 78 -19.98 6.49 -5.87
CA GLU A 78 -20.31 7.92 -5.83
C GLU A 78 -19.06 8.80 -5.60
N ILE A 79 -18.10 8.32 -4.80
CA ILE A 79 -16.82 9.02 -4.59
C ILE A 79 -15.75 8.67 -5.64
N GLY A 80 -16.12 7.97 -6.72
CA GLY A 80 -15.30 7.77 -7.91
C GLY A 80 -14.49 6.47 -7.96
N PHE A 81 -14.75 5.48 -7.10
CA PHE A 81 -14.13 4.16 -7.26
C PHE A 81 -14.72 3.43 -8.47
N THR A 82 -13.84 2.85 -9.28
CA THR A 82 -14.23 1.96 -10.37
C THR A 82 -14.62 0.58 -9.81
N ASP A 83 -15.43 -0.17 -10.56
CA ASP A 83 -15.76 -1.57 -10.22
C ASP A 83 -14.48 -2.36 -9.94
N PHE A 84 -13.46 -2.19 -10.78
CA PHE A 84 -12.16 -2.83 -10.60
C PHE A 84 -11.52 -2.55 -9.23
N MET A 85 -11.50 -1.29 -8.77
CA MET A 85 -10.94 -0.96 -7.45
C MET A 85 -11.72 -1.63 -6.31
N ILE A 86 -13.05 -1.72 -6.43
CA ILE A 86 -13.90 -2.31 -5.40
C ILE A 86 -13.74 -3.83 -5.37
N THR A 87 -13.76 -4.48 -6.54
CA THR A 87 -13.60 -5.92 -6.68
C THR A 87 -12.22 -6.36 -6.20
N MET A 88 -11.14 -5.72 -6.68
CA MET A 88 -9.77 -6.05 -6.24
C MET A 88 -9.51 -5.60 -4.80
N GLY A 89 -10.11 -4.50 -4.38
CA GLY A 89 -10.00 -3.96 -3.05
C GLY A 89 -11.18 -4.31 -2.15
N GLY A 90 -11.68 -5.55 -2.16
CA GLY A 90 -12.88 -5.93 -1.38
C GLY A 90 -12.86 -5.50 0.10
N ASP A 91 -11.67 -5.27 0.69
CA ASP A 91 -11.54 -4.74 2.05
C ASP A 91 -12.06 -3.31 2.24
N LEU A 92 -12.16 -2.56 1.15
CA LEU A 92 -12.73 -1.22 1.10
C LEU A 92 -14.23 -1.26 1.39
N LEU A 93 -14.94 -2.36 1.07
CA LEU A 93 -16.35 -2.55 1.44
C LEU A 93 -16.56 -2.63 2.95
N GLY A 94 -15.50 -2.94 3.72
CA GLY A 94 -15.52 -2.89 5.17
C GLY A 94 -15.15 -1.53 5.76
N LYS A 95 -14.87 -0.50 4.94
CA LYS A 95 -14.42 0.83 5.39
C LYS A 95 -15.52 1.87 5.28
N ASN A 96 -15.39 2.92 6.09
CA ASN A 96 -16.25 4.09 6.02
C ASN A 96 -15.95 4.89 4.72
N PRO A 97 -16.94 5.18 3.86
CA PRO A 97 -16.69 5.84 2.57
C PRO A 97 -16.16 7.27 2.65
N GLU A 98 -16.56 8.07 3.65
CA GLU A 98 -15.98 9.41 3.87
C GLU A 98 -14.48 9.34 4.22
N THR A 99 -14.05 8.26 4.86
CA THR A 99 -12.62 8.00 5.14
C THR A 99 -11.87 7.73 3.84
N LEU A 100 -12.49 7.00 2.92
CA LEU A 100 -11.90 6.67 1.61
C LEU A 100 -11.85 7.90 0.70
N GLY A 101 -12.90 8.74 0.70
CA GLY A 101 -12.91 10.02 -0.02
C GLY A 101 -11.78 10.93 0.44
N ARG A 102 -11.61 11.12 1.76
CA ARG A 102 -10.48 11.89 2.31
C ARG A 102 -9.11 11.34 1.92
N ASN A 103 -8.97 10.02 1.79
CA ASN A 103 -7.72 9.42 1.33
C ASN A 103 -7.47 9.71 -0.16
N ILE A 104 -8.52 9.67 -1.00
CA ILE A 104 -8.42 10.06 -2.41
C ILE A 104 -7.96 11.52 -2.52
N ASP A 105 -8.61 12.43 -1.79
CA ASP A 105 -8.29 13.86 -1.86
C ASP A 105 -6.82 14.11 -1.48
N LYS A 106 -6.34 13.48 -0.41
CA LYS A 106 -4.93 13.56 -0.01
C LYS A 106 -3.96 13.01 -1.06
N LEU A 107 -4.30 11.88 -1.70
CA LEU A 107 -3.46 11.33 -2.76
C LEU A 107 -3.42 12.28 -3.97
N LYS A 108 -4.55 12.92 -4.30
CA LYS A 108 -4.63 13.94 -5.36
C LYS A 108 -3.84 15.20 -5.03
N GLU A 109 -3.91 15.69 -3.79
CA GLU A 109 -3.06 16.79 -3.28
C GLU A 109 -1.56 16.45 -3.34
N PHE A 110 -1.22 15.17 -3.28
CA PHE A 110 0.13 14.65 -3.45
C PHE A 110 0.48 14.32 -4.92
N GLY A 111 -0.43 14.66 -5.85
CA GLY A 111 -0.23 14.60 -7.30
C GLY A 111 -0.64 13.27 -7.95
N PHE A 112 -1.19 12.31 -7.22
CA PHE A 112 -1.69 11.07 -7.84
C PHE A 112 -2.89 11.39 -8.75
N ARG A 113 -2.83 10.89 -9.99
CA ARG A 113 -3.98 10.93 -10.91
C ARG A 113 -4.91 9.75 -10.62
N ASP A 114 -6.16 9.84 -11.06
CA ASP A 114 -7.17 8.78 -10.84
C ASP A 114 -6.68 7.38 -11.27
N ARG A 115 -6.01 7.29 -12.43
CA ARG A 115 -5.40 6.02 -12.92
C ARG A 115 -4.30 5.48 -12.00
N ASP A 116 -3.54 6.36 -11.35
CA ASP A 116 -2.45 5.97 -10.46
C ASP A 116 -3.00 5.46 -9.12
N ILE A 117 -4.10 6.08 -8.65
CA ILE A 117 -4.88 5.62 -7.50
C ILE A 117 -5.54 4.27 -7.82
N GLU A 118 -6.09 4.08 -9.02
CA GLU A 118 -6.70 2.82 -9.45
C GLU A 118 -5.72 1.65 -9.36
N LYS A 119 -4.53 1.81 -9.95
CA LYS A 119 -3.46 0.81 -9.87
C LYS A 119 -2.97 0.55 -8.44
N ARG A 120 -3.24 1.46 -7.50
CA ARG A 120 -2.71 1.46 -6.12
C ARG A 120 -3.80 1.62 -5.09
N TYR A 121 -4.99 1.06 -5.36
CA TYR A 121 -6.16 1.16 -4.48
C TYR A 121 -5.86 0.71 -3.04
N TYR A 122 -4.84 -0.14 -2.82
CA TYR A 122 -4.40 -0.55 -1.49
C TYR A 122 -3.93 0.61 -0.60
N LEU A 123 -3.47 1.74 -1.16
CA LEU A 123 -3.13 2.94 -0.41
C LEU A 123 -4.33 3.51 0.35
N LEU A 124 -5.53 3.32 -0.20
CA LEU A 124 -6.78 3.82 0.37
C LEU A 124 -7.18 3.06 1.63
N ARG A 125 -6.57 1.89 1.90
CA ARG A 125 -6.76 1.12 3.14
C ARG A 125 -6.12 1.79 4.35
N LYS A 126 -5.16 2.71 4.15
CA LYS A 126 -4.38 3.34 5.22
C LYS A 126 -5.24 4.34 6.01
N ASN A 127 -4.92 4.51 7.29
CA ASN A 127 -5.54 5.56 8.10
C ASN A 127 -5.18 6.96 7.52
N PRO A 128 -6.16 7.89 7.34
CA PRO A 128 -5.90 9.19 6.69
C PRO A 128 -4.89 10.08 7.40
N ALA A 129 -4.81 10.01 8.74
CA ALA A 129 -3.82 10.76 9.49
C ALA A 129 -2.41 10.17 9.29
N THR A 130 -2.32 8.85 9.13
CA THR A 130 -1.04 8.17 8.85
C THR A 130 -0.56 8.46 7.43
N LEU A 131 -1.46 8.35 6.45
CA LEU A 131 -1.16 8.70 5.06
C LEU A 131 -0.73 10.16 4.94
N GLY A 132 -1.44 11.07 5.62
CA GLY A 132 -1.08 12.49 5.70
C GLY A 132 0.31 12.71 6.28
N ARG A 133 0.62 12.14 7.45
CA ARG A 133 1.96 12.26 8.05
C ARG A 133 3.08 11.76 7.14
N ASN A 134 2.86 10.66 6.42
CA ASN A 134 3.85 10.16 5.46
C ASN A 134 3.99 11.13 4.28
N ILE A 135 2.90 11.63 3.72
CA ILE A 135 2.89 12.66 2.67
C ILE A 135 3.67 13.90 3.11
N ASP A 136 3.43 14.41 4.32
CA ASP A 136 4.08 15.61 4.86
C ASP A 136 5.59 15.40 5.01
N LYS A 137 6.01 14.26 5.55
CA LYS A 137 7.44 13.91 5.68
C LYS A 137 8.13 13.80 4.31
N LEU A 138 7.45 13.21 3.34
CA LEU A 138 7.97 13.10 1.98
C LEU A 138 8.05 14.50 1.32
N LYS A 139 7.06 15.38 1.54
CA LYS A 139 7.10 16.78 1.10
C LYS A 139 8.28 17.53 1.71
N GLU A 140 8.54 17.36 3.01
CA GLU A 140 9.66 18.01 3.72
C GLU A 140 11.01 17.70 3.06
N ILE A 141 11.22 16.44 2.66
CA ILE A 141 12.46 16.03 1.98
C ILE A 141 12.44 16.32 0.47
N GLY A 142 11.43 17.03 -0.03
CA GLY A 142 11.34 17.46 -1.43
C GLY A 142 10.76 16.43 -2.39
N LEU A 143 10.13 15.36 -1.89
CA LEU A 143 9.51 14.35 -2.75
C LEU A 143 8.11 14.78 -3.24
N GLY A 144 7.39 15.73 -2.64
CA GLY A 144 5.93 15.83 -2.81
C GLY A 144 5.31 16.77 -3.87
N ASP A 145 5.88 17.91 -4.24
CA ASP A 145 5.13 18.91 -5.04
C ASP A 145 5.60 19.04 -6.50
N ASP A 146 6.85 18.68 -6.78
CA ASP A 146 7.49 18.87 -8.09
C ASP A 146 8.32 17.65 -8.51
N TYR A 147 8.79 16.87 -7.55
CA TYR A 147 9.53 15.65 -7.82
C TYR A 147 8.65 14.56 -8.43
N PHE A 148 7.42 14.39 -7.92
CA PHE A 148 6.52 13.40 -8.50
C PHE A 148 5.98 13.81 -9.87
N SER A 149 5.51 15.05 -10.04
CA SER A 149 5.08 15.57 -11.35
C SER A 149 6.23 15.50 -12.38
N ARG A 150 7.46 15.88 -12.01
CA ARG A 150 8.64 15.76 -12.89
C ARG A 150 9.12 14.34 -13.09
N LEU A 151 8.97 13.39 -12.16
CA LEU A 151 9.26 11.97 -12.44
C LEU A 151 8.19 11.33 -13.33
N TRP A 152 6.95 11.76 -13.15
CA TRP A 152 5.82 11.32 -13.96
C TRP A 152 5.95 11.84 -15.41
N ASP A 153 6.40 13.08 -15.60
CA ASP A 153 6.55 13.72 -16.93
C ASP A 153 7.96 13.63 -17.55
N SER A 154 9.04 13.77 -16.78
CA SER A 154 10.38 13.89 -17.36
C SER A 154 10.93 12.57 -17.89
N ARG A 155 11.40 12.62 -19.14
CA ARG A 155 12.27 11.61 -19.76
C ARG A 155 13.73 11.74 -19.29
N GLU A 156 14.05 12.73 -18.46
CA GLU A 156 15.42 13.26 -18.30
C GLU A 156 16.20 12.71 -17.09
N PHE A 157 15.55 12.13 -16.09
CA PHE A 157 16.29 11.45 -15.00
C PHE A 157 16.88 10.08 -15.39
N PHE A 158 16.72 9.66 -16.65
CA PHE A 158 17.12 8.35 -17.15
C PHE A 158 18.43 8.40 -17.93
N TYR A 159 19.50 8.97 -17.35
CA TYR A 159 20.83 8.82 -17.93
C TYR A 159 21.47 7.50 -17.48
N GLY A 160 21.26 6.50 -18.33
CA GLY A 160 21.95 5.21 -18.36
C GLY A 160 21.48 4.48 -19.62
N LYS A 161 22.33 4.48 -20.66
CA LYS A 161 22.02 4.19 -22.07
C LYS A 161 21.23 2.88 -22.32
N ASN A 162 20.39 2.94 -23.36
CA ASN A 162 19.83 1.84 -24.17
C ASN A 162 18.71 0.95 -23.60
N PHE A 163 17.46 1.39 -23.42
CA PHE A 163 16.37 0.42 -23.21
C PHE A 163 14.99 0.79 -23.82
N LYS A 164 14.49 -0.12 -24.66
CA LYS A 164 13.07 -0.29 -25.02
C LYS A 164 12.31 -0.80 -23.77
N GLY A 165 11.92 0.08 -22.84
CA GLY A 165 11.31 -0.35 -21.55
C GLY A 165 10.86 0.79 -20.63
N LYS A 166 10.54 1.96 -21.18
CA LYS A 166 10.34 3.20 -20.41
C LYS A 166 9.10 3.18 -19.50
N GLU A 167 8.04 2.47 -19.85
CA GLU A 167 6.82 2.39 -19.03
C GLU A 167 7.00 1.46 -17.82
N ALA A 168 7.62 0.29 -18.00
CA ALA A 168 7.88 -0.66 -16.91
C ALA A 168 8.76 -0.07 -15.80
N ARG A 169 9.76 0.76 -16.15
CA ARG A 169 10.64 1.42 -15.17
C ARG A 169 9.93 2.55 -14.41
N LYS A 170 9.02 3.29 -15.07
CA LYS A 170 8.17 4.28 -14.38
C LYS A 170 7.23 3.61 -13.40
N ASP A 171 6.53 2.55 -13.82
CA ASP A 171 5.60 1.82 -12.94
C ASP A 171 6.32 1.18 -11.72
N SER A 172 7.55 0.69 -11.89
CA SER A 172 8.39 0.13 -10.82
C SER A 172 8.83 1.18 -9.78
N ILE A 173 9.26 2.37 -10.21
CA ILE A 173 9.63 3.46 -9.31
C ILE A 173 8.42 3.94 -8.50
N ILE A 174 7.28 4.14 -9.18
CA ILE A 174 6.04 4.58 -8.52
C ILE A 174 5.54 3.48 -7.56
N PHE A 175 5.73 2.20 -7.88
CA PHE A 175 5.42 1.10 -6.97
C PHE A 175 6.28 1.15 -5.70
N GLU A 176 7.61 1.23 -5.83
CA GLU A 176 8.53 1.32 -4.69
C GLU A 176 8.25 2.55 -3.81
N GLN A 177 7.94 3.69 -4.43
CA GLN A 177 7.62 4.93 -3.71
C GLN A 177 6.26 4.87 -3.02
N SER A 178 5.26 4.21 -3.63
CA SER A 178 3.97 3.98 -2.95
C SER A 178 4.09 3.09 -1.71
N GLN A 179 5.15 2.27 -1.60
CA GLN A 179 5.41 1.54 -0.35
C GLN A 179 5.79 2.49 0.80
N LEU A 180 6.49 3.60 0.52
CA LEU A 180 6.82 4.60 1.55
C LEU A 180 5.56 5.27 2.13
N LEU A 181 4.49 5.40 1.35
CA LEU A 181 3.20 5.88 1.86
C LEU A 181 2.53 4.85 2.80
N MET A 182 2.87 3.58 2.65
CA MET A 182 2.39 2.49 3.49
C MET A 182 3.25 2.26 4.73
N GLU A 183 4.41 2.90 4.84
CA GLU A 183 5.31 2.75 5.99
C GLU A 183 4.73 3.28 7.30
N ASN A 184 5.36 2.87 8.41
CA ASN A 184 5.11 3.50 9.70
C ASN A 184 5.75 4.91 9.70
N PRO A 185 5.00 5.99 10.02
CA PRO A 185 5.53 7.36 10.01
C PRO A 185 6.74 7.55 10.92
N GLU A 186 6.82 6.83 12.04
CA GLU A 186 7.94 6.92 12.97
C GLU A 186 9.18 6.20 12.43
N THR A 187 9.00 5.12 11.67
CA THR A 187 10.08 4.45 10.96
C THR A 187 10.61 5.34 9.84
N LEU A 188 9.72 5.89 9.02
CA LEU A 188 10.08 6.81 7.94
C LEU A 188 10.82 8.03 8.47
N GLY A 189 10.34 8.64 9.57
CA GLY A 189 11.01 9.75 10.24
C GLY A 189 12.39 9.39 10.74
N ARG A 190 12.52 8.30 11.52
CA ARG A 190 13.81 7.84 12.02
C ARG A 190 14.83 7.57 10.91
N ASN A 191 14.39 7.04 9.77
CA ASN A 191 15.26 6.80 8.63
C ASN A 191 15.74 8.13 8.01
N ILE A 192 14.86 9.12 7.87
CA ILE A 192 15.22 10.47 7.41
C ILE A 192 16.25 11.10 8.36
N ASP A 193 15.98 11.06 9.67
CA ASP A 193 16.84 11.67 10.69
C ASP A 193 18.24 11.04 10.70
N LYS A 194 18.33 9.70 10.66
CA LYS A 194 19.61 8.99 10.57
C LYS A 194 20.41 9.34 9.32
N LEU A 195 19.76 9.49 8.17
CA LEU A 195 20.46 9.90 6.95
C LEU A 195 20.96 11.35 7.08
N LYS A 196 20.18 12.24 7.67
CA LYS A 196 20.61 13.62 7.96
C LYS A 196 21.81 13.66 8.92
N GLU A 197 21.86 12.78 9.93
CA GLU A 197 22.99 12.69 10.88
C GLU A 197 24.35 12.40 10.22
N ILE A 198 24.37 11.73 9.07
CA ILE A 198 25.60 11.45 8.31
C ILE A 198 25.86 12.46 7.19
N GLY A 199 25.08 13.55 7.15
CA GLY A 199 25.27 14.67 6.25
C GLY A 199 24.46 14.62 4.96
N PHE A 200 23.47 13.72 4.83
CA PHE A 200 22.58 13.78 3.66
C PHE A 200 21.70 15.02 3.74
N THR A 201 21.65 15.76 2.64
CA THR A 201 20.64 16.81 2.47
C THR A 201 19.30 16.20 2.08
N ASN A 202 18.20 16.95 2.25
CA ASN A 202 16.89 16.52 1.76
C ASN A 202 16.94 16.11 0.27
N ARG A 203 17.74 16.81 -0.54
CA ARG A 203 17.93 16.49 -1.96
C ARG A 203 18.59 15.12 -2.17
N ASP A 204 19.56 14.76 -1.35
CA ASP A 204 20.24 13.46 -1.42
C ASP A 204 19.28 12.33 -1.03
N ILE A 205 18.53 12.53 0.05
CA ILE A 205 17.51 11.57 0.51
C ILE A 205 16.43 11.37 -0.55
N ALA A 206 15.96 12.44 -1.20
CA ALA A 206 14.98 12.34 -2.28
C ALA A 206 15.51 11.54 -3.47
N LYS A 207 16.78 11.71 -3.85
CA LYS A 207 17.40 10.90 -4.91
C LYS A 207 17.52 9.42 -4.51
N GLN A 208 17.81 9.16 -3.24
CA GLN A 208 18.04 7.84 -2.67
C GLN A 208 16.84 7.34 -1.84
N TYR A 209 15.62 7.70 -2.23
CA TYR A 209 14.39 7.44 -1.46
C TYR A 209 14.20 5.97 -1.07
N ARG A 210 14.80 5.03 -1.83
CA ARG A 210 14.77 3.59 -1.54
C ARG A 210 15.36 3.23 -0.17
N LEU A 211 16.32 4.02 0.31
CA LEU A 211 16.91 3.84 1.63
C LEU A 211 15.87 4.05 2.74
N LEU A 212 14.81 4.83 2.49
CA LEU A 212 13.76 5.10 3.47
C LEU A 212 12.89 3.88 3.78
N GLY A 213 12.80 2.92 2.84
CA GLY A 213 12.06 1.67 3.03
C GLY A 213 12.86 0.58 3.74
N TRP A 214 14.09 0.87 4.16
CA TRP A 214 14.93 -0.12 4.81
C TRP A 214 14.67 -0.20 6.31
N ASN A 215 15.01 -1.36 6.86
CA ASN A 215 15.01 -1.56 8.29
C ASN A 215 15.93 -0.50 8.97
N PRO A 216 15.43 0.25 9.97
CA PRO A 216 16.19 1.33 10.62
C PRO A 216 17.48 0.85 11.28
N GLU A 217 17.49 -0.37 11.83
CA GLU A 217 18.66 -0.97 12.46
C GLU A 217 19.73 -1.29 11.42
N THR A 218 19.35 -1.74 10.22
CA THR A 218 20.27 -1.91 9.09
C THR A 218 20.90 -0.59 8.67
N ILE A 219 20.10 0.47 8.53
CA ILE A 219 20.61 1.82 8.21
C ILE A 219 21.59 2.27 9.28
N SER A 220 21.23 2.15 10.57
CA SER A 220 22.12 2.48 11.68
C SER A 220 23.44 1.71 11.65
N ARG A 221 23.37 0.39 11.51
CA ARG A 221 24.56 -0.47 11.48
C ARG A 221 25.51 -0.07 10.35
N ASN A 222 24.97 0.27 9.18
CA ASN A 222 25.78 0.66 8.04
C ASN A 222 26.34 2.08 8.20
N ILE A 223 25.58 2.99 8.82
CA ILE A 223 26.06 4.31 9.24
C ILE A 223 27.20 4.20 10.25
N ASP A 224 27.07 3.35 11.27
CA ASP A 224 28.10 3.16 12.29
C ASP A 224 29.38 2.58 11.70
N LYS A 225 29.27 1.65 10.73
CA LYS A 225 30.42 1.16 9.96
C LYS A 225 31.11 2.30 9.20
N LEU A 226 30.35 3.15 8.50
CA LEU A 226 30.90 4.29 7.77
C LEU A 226 31.62 5.28 8.70
N LYS A 227 31.00 5.62 9.83
CA LYS A 227 31.60 6.47 10.87
C LYS A 227 32.88 5.84 11.43
N GLY A 228 32.88 4.54 11.70
CA GLY A 228 34.05 3.81 12.18
C GLY A 228 35.22 3.77 11.17
N LEU A 229 34.92 3.90 9.88
CA LEU A 229 35.92 4.05 8.82
C LEU A 229 36.36 5.51 8.59
N GLY A 230 35.81 6.46 9.35
CA GLY A 230 36.07 7.89 9.17
C GLY A 230 35.50 8.46 7.87
N VAL A 231 34.52 7.78 7.26
CA VAL A 231 33.89 8.21 6.01
C VAL A 231 32.68 9.08 6.34
N GLU A 232 32.79 10.39 6.09
CA GLU A 232 31.63 11.28 6.07
C GLU A 232 31.06 11.37 4.65
N TYR A 233 29.74 11.60 4.51
CA TYR A 233 29.11 11.72 3.20
C TYR A 233 29.72 12.84 2.35
N SER A 234 30.11 13.94 2.99
CA SER A 234 30.82 15.08 2.41
C SER A 234 32.17 14.72 1.77
N MET A 235 32.79 13.61 2.19
CA MET A 235 34.09 13.15 1.69
C MET A 235 33.97 12.30 0.42
N ILE A 236 32.77 11.84 0.07
CA ILE A 236 32.53 11.07 -1.13
C ILE A 236 32.31 12.03 -2.29
N ALA A 237 33.07 11.87 -3.37
CA ALA A 237 32.94 12.70 -4.56
C ALA A 237 31.47 12.70 -5.08
N PRO A 238 30.90 13.86 -5.47
CA PRO A 238 29.48 13.96 -5.83
C PRO A 238 29.00 12.99 -6.92
N ASP A 239 29.88 12.60 -7.83
CA ASP A 239 29.65 11.64 -8.91
C ASP A 239 29.74 10.17 -8.45
N ALA A 240 30.45 9.90 -7.35
CA ALA A 240 30.57 8.59 -6.75
C ALA A 240 29.50 8.30 -5.68
N GLN A 241 28.88 9.34 -5.10
CA GLN A 241 27.92 9.25 -4.00
C GLN A 241 26.80 8.23 -4.26
N ASP A 242 26.14 8.29 -5.42
CA ASP A 242 24.99 7.42 -5.71
C ASP A 242 25.37 5.92 -5.77
N SER A 243 26.50 5.59 -6.39
CA SER A 243 26.95 4.19 -6.55
C SER A 243 27.59 3.64 -5.27
N PHE A 244 28.37 4.47 -4.58
CA PHE A 244 29.02 4.11 -3.32
C PHE A 244 27.97 3.81 -2.27
N LEU A 245 26.98 4.70 -2.13
CA LEU A 245 25.89 4.52 -1.17
C LEU A 245 25.08 3.29 -1.47
N TRP A 246 24.71 3.05 -2.74
CA TRP A 246 23.99 1.82 -3.08
C TRP A 246 24.78 0.59 -2.66
N ASN A 247 26.08 0.52 -3.02
CA ASN A 247 26.90 -0.65 -2.73
C ASN A 247 27.16 -0.85 -1.24
N VAL A 248 27.46 0.21 -0.49
CA VAL A 248 27.77 0.13 0.95
C VAL A 248 26.52 -0.09 1.79
N MET A 249 25.41 0.56 1.42
CA MET A 249 24.17 0.40 2.16
C MET A 249 23.58 -0.99 1.84
N SER A 250 23.63 -1.47 0.59
CA SER A 250 22.95 -2.73 0.21
C SER A 250 23.74 -4.00 0.52
N SER A 251 25.02 -3.88 0.85
CA SER A 251 25.83 -5.01 1.31
C SER A 251 25.41 -5.38 2.74
N THR A 252 24.78 -6.56 2.85
CA THR A 252 24.18 -7.09 4.08
C THR A 252 25.21 -7.65 5.04
#